data_AF-A0A2V5XCE7-F1
#
_entry.id   AF-A0A2V5XCE7-F1
#
_cell.length_a   1.000
_cell.length_b   1.000
_cell.length_c   1.000
_cell.angle_alpha   90.00
_cell.angle_beta   90.00
_cell.angle_gamma   90.00
#
_symmetry.space_group_name_H-M   'P 1'
#
loop_
_entity.id
_entity.type
_entity.pdbx_description
1 polymer ?
#
loop_
_entity_poly.entity_id
_entity_poly.type
_entity_poly.pdbx_seq_one_letter_code
_entity_poly.pdbx_strand_id
1 'polypeptide(L)'
;MANDDYDAEYADALKKIDSAKAVKGNSEIRFQSLENRLKNLQNGIDVSSIESTLRSHDSREHPICRPVKEKSATFTFGSTIMKLSDKPEFLVAPGPPDMSPYTVFNFSEIP
;
A
#
# COMPACT_ATOMS: atom_id res chain seq x y z
N MET A 1 4.20 -11.87 5.32
CA MET A 1 4.52 -11.09 6.53
C MET A 1 3.26 -11.05 7.37
N ALA A 2 3.20 -11.80 8.47
CA ALA A 2 2.15 -11.64 9.46
C ALA A 2 2.72 -10.75 10.57
N ASN A 3 1.92 -9.80 11.07
CA ASN A 3 2.25 -9.13 12.32
C ASN A 3 2.15 -10.18 13.43
N ASP A 4 3.25 -10.48 14.11
CA ASP A 4 3.33 -11.42 15.23
C ASP A 4 3.28 -10.71 16.60
N ASP A 5 3.25 -9.38 16.60
CA ASP A 5 3.16 -8.53 17.78
C ASP A 5 1.69 -8.37 18.26
N TYR A 6 1.02 -9.49 18.48
CA TYR A 6 -0.31 -9.51 19.09
C TYR A 6 -0.18 -9.90 20.56
N ASP A 7 -0.91 -9.20 21.43
CA ASP A 7 -1.11 -9.69 22.79
C ASP A 7 -1.87 -11.03 22.78
N ALA A 8 -1.76 -11.75 23.90
CA ALA A 8 -2.36 -13.08 24.03
C ALA A 8 -3.88 -13.06 23.88
N GLU A 9 -4.54 -11.97 24.32
CA GLU A 9 -5.99 -11.81 24.26
C GLU A 9 -6.48 -11.68 22.82
N TYR A 10 -5.79 -10.87 22.02
CA TYR A 10 -6.08 -10.68 20.61
C TYR A 10 -5.78 -11.94 19.80
N ALA A 11 -4.67 -12.64 20.10
CA ALA A 11 -4.36 -13.91 19.46
C ALA A 11 -5.43 -14.99 19.70
N ASP A 12 -5.98 -15.07 20.91
CA ASP A 12 -7.09 -15.98 21.23
C ASP A 12 -8.43 -15.54 20.63
N ALA A 13 -8.65 -14.23 20.47
CA ALA A 13 -9.80 -13.71 19.75
C ALA A 13 -9.76 -14.12 18.26
N LEU A 14 -8.57 -14.05 17.62
CA LEU A 14 -8.39 -14.45 16.22
C LEU A 14 -8.73 -15.93 15.98
N LYS A 15 -8.38 -16.83 16.92
CA LYS A 15 -8.70 -18.27 16.82
C LYS A 15 -10.19 -18.57 16.81
N LYS A 16 -11.03 -17.66 17.32
CA LYS A 16 -12.49 -17.80 17.40
C LYS A 16 -13.21 -17.28 16.14
N ILE A 17 -12.47 -16.65 15.22
CA ILE A 17 -13.04 -16.15 13.97
C ILE A 17 -13.22 -17.32 13.00
N ASP A 18 -14.46 -17.55 12.57
CA ASP A 18 -14.76 -18.44 11.45
C ASP A 18 -14.34 -17.74 10.15
N SER A 19 -13.17 -18.10 9.63
CA SER A 19 -12.58 -17.52 8.43
C SER A 19 -13.46 -17.70 7.18
N ALA A 20 -14.36 -18.69 7.17
CA ALA A 20 -15.31 -18.90 6.07
C ALA A 20 -16.50 -17.91 6.12
N LYS A 21 -16.76 -17.28 7.27
CA LYS A 21 -17.83 -16.29 7.47
C LYS A 21 -17.32 -14.87 7.69
N ALA A 22 -16.02 -14.70 7.83
CA ALA A 22 -15.41 -13.40 7.97
C ALA A 22 -15.66 -12.58 6.69
N VAL A 23 -16.38 -11.45 6.82
CA VAL A 23 -16.42 -10.45 5.75
C VAL A 23 -14.98 -10.04 5.49
N LYS A 24 -14.54 -10.09 4.22
CA LYS A 24 -13.19 -9.63 3.86
C LYS A 24 -13.02 -8.20 4.37
N GLY A 25 -12.12 -8.02 5.32
CA GLY A 25 -11.79 -6.69 5.83
C GLY A 25 -11.26 -5.80 4.71
N ASN A 26 -11.42 -4.49 4.89
CA ASN A 26 -10.81 -3.46 4.05
C ASN A 26 -9.28 -3.66 3.81
N SER A 27 -8.54 -4.27 4.74
CA SER A 27 -7.13 -4.66 4.53
C SER A 27 -6.95 -5.81 3.55
N GLU A 28 -7.80 -6.84 3.64
CA GLU A 28 -7.77 -8.01 2.75
C GLU A 28 -8.09 -7.60 1.29
N ILE A 29 -9.07 -6.72 1.10
CA ILE A 29 -9.46 -6.23 -0.23
C ILE A 29 -8.34 -5.41 -0.87
N ARG A 30 -7.67 -4.55 -0.11
CA ARG A 30 -6.52 -3.77 -0.60
C ARG A 30 -5.32 -4.65 -0.91
N PHE A 31 -5.06 -5.65 -0.06
CA PHE A 31 -3.98 -6.61 -0.30
C PHE A 31 -4.23 -7.41 -1.58
N GLN A 32 -5.45 -7.94 -1.77
CA GLN A 32 -5.82 -8.66 -2.99
C GLN A 32 -5.71 -7.77 -4.24
N SER A 33 -6.10 -6.49 -4.14
CA SER A 33 -5.95 -5.53 -5.25
C SER A 33 -4.47 -5.34 -5.62
N LEU A 34 -3.60 -5.20 -4.61
CA LEU A 34 -2.16 -5.09 -4.79
C LEU A 34 -1.57 -6.35 -5.42
N GLU A 35 -1.93 -7.54 -4.92
CA GLU A 35 -1.49 -8.81 -5.48
C GLU A 35 -1.92 -8.96 -6.95
N ASN A 36 -3.18 -8.64 -7.26
CA ASN A 36 -3.70 -8.73 -8.64
C ASN A 36 -2.92 -7.82 -9.58
N ARG A 37 -2.57 -6.61 -9.16
CA ARG A 37 -1.77 -5.70 -10.00
C ARG A 37 -0.37 -6.22 -10.20
N LEU A 38 0.32 -6.60 -9.13
CA LEU A 38 1.72 -7.01 -9.19
C LEU A 38 1.92 -8.35 -9.92
N LYS A 39 0.99 -9.31 -9.78
CA LYS A 39 1.05 -10.62 -10.47
C LYS A 39 0.82 -10.50 -11.98
N ASN A 40 0.13 -9.46 -12.44
CA ASN A 40 -0.26 -9.29 -13.85
C ASN A 40 0.69 -8.38 -14.65
N LEU A 41 1.80 -7.93 -14.05
CA LEU A 41 2.81 -7.12 -14.74
C LEU A 41 3.60 -7.98 -15.74
N GLN A 42 3.48 -7.65 -17.03
CA GLN A 42 4.18 -8.39 -18.10
C GLN A 42 5.68 -8.09 -18.16
N ASN A 43 6.10 -6.90 -17.73
CA ASN A 43 7.47 -6.39 -17.88
C ASN A 43 8.25 -6.37 -16.56
N GLY A 44 7.81 -7.15 -15.56
CA GLY A 44 8.38 -7.11 -14.21
C GLY A 44 7.95 -5.87 -13.42
N ILE A 45 8.55 -5.70 -12.24
CA ILE A 45 8.26 -4.59 -11.32
C ILE A 45 9.29 -3.48 -11.55
N ASP A 46 8.81 -2.33 -12.01
CA ASP A 46 9.57 -1.07 -12.08
C ASP A 46 8.88 0.05 -11.28
N VAL A 47 9.54 1.22 -11.16
CA VAL A 47 8.99 2.36 -10.40
C VAL A 47 7.61 2.78 -10.93
N SER A 48 7.42 2.85 -12.25
CA SER A 48 6.15 3.25 -12.87
C SER A 48 5.00 2.30 -12.52
N SER A 49 5.26 0.99 -12.51
CA SER A 49 4.30 -0.04 -12.13
C SER A 49 3.92 0.05 -10.65
N ILE A 50 4.88 0.38 -9.78
CA ILE A 50 4.65 0.61 -8.35
C ILE A 50 3.82 1.89 -8.17
N GLU A 51 4.18 3.00 -8.82
CA GLU A 51 3.41 4.25 -8.78
C GLU A 51 1.95 4.02 -9.20
N SER A 52 1.74 3.38 -10.35
CA SER A 52 0.41 3.02 -10.85
C SER A 52 -0.38 2.20 -9.84
N THR A 53 0.29 1.29 -9.12
CA THR A 53 -0.34 0.43 -8.10
C THR A 53 -0.72 1.21 -6.87
N LEU A 54 0.15 2.10 -6.39
CA LEU A 54 -0.14 2.96 -5.25
C LEU A 54 -1.22 4.00 -5.56
N ARG A 55 -1.38 4.40 -6.82
CA ARG A 55 -2.46 5.28 -7.33
C ARG A 55 -3.81 4.58 -7.51
N SER A 56 -3.89 3.25 -7.33
CA SER A 56 -5.05 2.50 -7.83
C SER A 56 -6.32 2.68 -7.00
N HIS A 57 -7.44 2.62 -7.71
CA HIS A 57 -8.80 2.68 -7.18
C HIS A 57 -9.62 1.44 -7.61
N ASP A 58 -8.96 0.29 -7.78
CA ASP A 58 -9.57 -0.92 -8.33
C ASP A 58 -10.76 -1.43 -7.51
N SER A 59 -10.76 -1.17 -6.19
CA SER A 59 -11.94 -1.29 -5.34
C SER A 59 -12.57 0.09 -5.08
N ARG A 60 -13.84 0.24 -5.45
CA ARG A 60 -14.62 1.47 -5.20
C ARG A 60 -14.76 1.80 -3.71
N GLU A 61 -14.87 0.77 -2.87
CA GLU A 61 -15.12 0.93 -1.44
C GLU A 61 -13.82 0.98 -0.63
N HIS A 62 -12.82 0.20 -1.03
CA HIS A 62 -11.56 0.04 -0.33
C HIS A 62 -10.36 0.18 -1.29
N PRO A 63 -10.17 1.34 -1.92
CA PRO A 63 -9.08 1.57 -2.86
C PRO A 63 -7.72 1.55 -2.15
N ILE A 64 -6.65 1.31 -2.91
CA ILE A 64 -5.27 1.41 -2.41
C ILE A 64 -4.96 2.88 -2.12
N CYS A 65 -5.17 3.76 -3.10
CA CYS A 65 -5.16 5.20 -2.87
C CYS A 65 -6.50 5.63 -2.27
N ARG A 66 -6.50 6.08 -1.02
CA ARG A 66 -7.72 6.52 -0.36
C ARG A 66 -7.93 8.01 -0.61
N PRO A 67 -9.01 8.41 -1.32
CA PRO A 67 -9.23 9.81 -1.66
C PRO A 67 -9.59 10.62 -0.41
N VAL A 68 -9.24 11.91 -0.44
CA VAL A 68 -9.69 12.89 0.55
C VAL A 68 -11.19 13.10 0.35
N LYS A 69 -11.99 12.86 1.39
CA LYS A 69 -13.44 13.11 1.40
C LYS A 69 -13.77 13.98 2.62
N GLU A 70 -14.64 14.97 2.46
CA GLU A 70 -15.02 15.95 3.51
C GLU A 70 -15.43 15.33 4.86
N LYS A 71 -15.87 14.07 4.88
CA LYS A 71 -16.35 13.37 6.09
C LYS A 71 -15.60 12.07 6.39
N SER A 72 -14.46 11.81 5.74
CA SER A 72 -13.66 10.63 6.04
C SER A 72 -12.57 10.98 7.05
N ALA A 73 -12.54 10.26 8.17
CA ALA A 73 -11.48 10.40 9.17
C ALA A 73 -10.11 9.88 8.68
N THR A 74 -10.05 9.21 7.52
CA THR A 74 -8.83 8.56 7.04
C THR A 74 -8.71 8.62 5.51
N PHE A 75 -7.53 9.01 5.03
CA PHE A 75 -7.16 9.12 3.61
C PHE A 75 -5.68 8.73 3.45
N THR A 76 -5.21 8.58 2.21
CA THR A 76 -3.77 8.36 1.97
C THR A 76 -3.04 9.67 2.17
N PHE A 77 -2.39 9.84 3.32
CA PHE A 77 -1.66 11.06 3.66
C PHE A 77 -0.37 11.23 2.85
N GLY A 78 0.22 10.13 2.41
CA GLY A 78 1.44 10.13 1.62
C GLY A 78 1.77 8.71 1.18
N SER A 79 2.72 8.61 0.25
CA SER A 79 3.29 7.32 -0.12
C SER A 79 4.75 7.48 -0.50
N THR A 80 5.49 6.38 -0.37
CA THR A 80 6.92 6.35 -0.66
C THR A 80 7.27 5.13 -1.49
N ILE A 81 8.24 5.28 -2.39
CA ILE A 81 8.83 4.17 -3.15
C ILE A 81 10.34 4.21 -2.88
N MET A 82 10.89 3.09 -2.44
CA MET A 82 12.33 2.91 -2.30
C MET A 82 12.82 2.01 -3.42
N LYS A 83 13.67 2.56 -4.30
CA LYS A 83 14.33 1.76 -5.33
C LYS A 83 15.70 1.36 -4.83
N LEU A 84 15.83 0.08 -4.52
CA LEU A 84 17.07 -0.53 -4.07
C LEU A 84 17.88 -1.00 -5.29
N SER A 85 18.83 -0.17 -5.72
CA SER A 85 19.73 -0.48 -6.85
C SER A 85 21.09 0.14 -6.60
N ASP A 86 22.06 -0.06 -7.51
CA ASP A 86 23.39 0.57 -7.43
C ASP A 86 23.32 2.10 -7.31
N LYS A 87 22.22 2.70 -7.78
CA LYS A 87 21.85 4.10 -7.55
C LYS A 87 20.55 4.12 -6.76
N PRO A 88 20.59 4.08 -5.42
CA PRO A 88 19.37 4.04 -4.62
C PRO A 88 18.62 5.36 -4.73
N GLU A 89 17.30 5.26 -4.82
CA GLU A 89 16.39 6.40 -4.93
C GLU A 89 15.27 6.27 -3.90
N PHE A 90 14.90 7.39 -3.29
CA PHE A 90 13.75 7.50 -2.41
C PHE A 90 12.74 8.47 -3.01
N LEU A 91 11.58 7.97 -3.40
CA LEU A 91 10.52 8.75 -4.01
C LEU A 91 9.43 9.01 -2.98
N VAL A 92 8.97 10.25 -2.86
CA VAL A 92 7.95 10.66 -1.88
C VAL A 92 6.84 11.46 -2.55
N ALA A 93 5.59 11.05 -2.34
CA ALA A 93 4.41 11.83 -2.68
C ALA A 93 3.76 12.36 -1.38
N PRO A 94 3.74 13.69 -1.14
CA PRO A 94 3.19 14.30 0.08
C PRO A 94 1.67 14.49 -0.03
N GLY A 95 0.96 13.39 -0.15
CA GLY A 95 -0.49 13.34 -0.32
C GLY A 95 -0.91 12.04 -1.01
N PRO A 96 -2.21 11.90 -1.34
CA PRO A 96 -2.67 10.82 -2.20
C PRO A 96 -1.84 10.80 -3.50
N PRO A 97 -1.16 9.68 -3.83
CA PRO A 97 -0.25 9.63 -4.97
C PRO A 97 -0.93 9.80 -6.33
N ASP A 98 -2.25 9.69 -6.40
CA ASP A 98 -3.05 9.97 -7.60
C ASP A 98 -3.21 11.48 -7.86
N MET A 99 -3.07 12.30 -6.83
CA MET A 99 -3.14 13.77 -6.91
C MET A 99 -1.79 14.46 -6.67
N SER A 100 -0.82 13.75 -6.08
CA SER A 100 0.47 14.31 -5.66
C SER A 100 1.61 13.65 -6.46
N PRO A 101 2.47 14.43 -7.15
CA PRO A 101 3.62 13.88 -7.86
C PRO A 101 4.66 13.33 -6.87
N TYR A 102 5.49 12.40 -7.33
CA TYR A 102 6.64 11.92 -6.56
C TYR A 102 7.84 12.85 -6.73
N THR A 103 8.41 13.29 -5.62
CA THR A 103 9.73 13.91 -5.57
C THR A 103 10.78 12.83 -5.37
N VAL A 104 11.83 12.83 -6.19
CA VAL A 104 12.92 11.84 -6.12
C VAL A 104 14.09 12.41 -5.33
N PHE A 105 14.51 11.70 -4.29
CA PHE A 105 15.72 11.95 -3.52
C PHE A 105 16.76 10.89 -3.88
N ASN A 106 17.93 11.33 -4.28
CA ASN A 106 19.07 10.46 -4.53
C ASN A 106 19.95 10.42 -3.29
N PHE A 107 20.47 9.25 -2.97
CA PHE A 107 21.53 9.14 -1.97
C PHE A 107 22.87 9.29 -2.71
N SER A 108 23.28 10.53 -2.96
CA SER A 108 24.71 10.80 -3.20
C SER A 108 25.48 10.52 -1.91
N GLU A 109 26.76 10.16 -2.01
CA GLU A 109 27.64 9.87 -0.88
C GLU A 109 27.33 10.79 0.31
N ILE A 110 26.97 10.18 1.45
CA ILE A 110 26.97 10.86 2.74
C ILE A 110 28.41 11.39 2.89
N PRO A 111 28.62 12.71 3.08
CA PRO A 111 29.97 13.26 3.26
C PRO A 111 30.76 12.55 4.36
#